data_AF-A0A843I397-F1
#
_entry.id   AF-A0A843I397-F1
#
_cell.length_a   1.000
_cell.length_b   1.000
_cell.length_c   1.000
_cell.angle_alpha   90.00
_cell.angle_beta   90.00
_cell.angle_gamma   90.00
#
_symmetry.space_group_name_H-M   'P 1'
#
loop_
_entity.id
_entity.type
_entity.pdbx_description
1 polymer ?
#
loop_
_entity_poly.entity_id
_entity_poly.type
_entity_poly.pdbx_seq_one_letter_code
_entity_poly.pdbx_strand_id
1 'polypeptide(L)' 'MERVLILAGGFATRLRPLSYTRPKPLFPILGKPLIDWIIEGAKDLAPIVISARYLASLMRDHVAKRWNGIATVVEEG' A
#
# COMPACT_ATOMS: atom_id res chain seq x y z
N MET A 1 -14.60 6.23 15.95
CA MET A 1 -14.41 6.65 14.54
C MET A 1 -13.92 5.45 13.77
N GLU A 2 -14.66 5.03 12.76
CA GLU A 2 -14.33 3.84 11.96
C GLU A 2 -13.18 4.15 11.00
N ARG A 3 -12.36 3.13 10.68
CA ARG A 3 -11.25 3.21 9.72
C ARG A 3 -11.10 1.89 9.00
N VAL A 4 -10.60 1.95 7.77
CA VAL A 4 -10.19 0.75 7.03
C VAL A 4 -8.69 0.55 7.23
N LEU A 5 -8.30 -0.66 7.64
CA LEU A 5 -6.89 -1.06 7.75
C LEU A 5 -6.52 -1.97 6.58
N ILE A 6 -5.54 -1.55 5.78
CA ILE A 6 -4.94 -2.36 4.72
C ILE A 6 -3.58 -2.88 5.20
N LEU A 7 -3.42 -4.20 5.28
CA LEU A 7 -2.19 -4.85 5.69
C LEU A 7 -1.22 -5.00 4.52
N ALA A 8 -0.10 -4.29 4.57
CA ALA A 8 0.91 -4.20 3.52
C ALA A 8 2.35 -4.43 4.03
N GLY A 9 2.54 -4.96 5.23
CA GLY A 9 3.85 -5.13 5.88
C GLY A 9 4.69 -6.33 5.43
N GLY A 10 4.17 -7.22 4.58
CA GLY A 10 4.84 -8.47 4.22
C GLY A 10 6.02 -8.30 3.24
N PHE A 11 7.09 -9.09 3.45
CA PHE A 11 8.28 -9.14 2.57
C PHE A 11 8.05 -9.74 1.18
N ALA A 12 6.89 -10.34 0.93
CA ALA A 12 6.53 -10.97 -0.34
C ALA A 12 7.60 -11.96 -0.86
N THR A 13 8.16 -12.80 0.02
CA THR A 13 9.30 -13.67 -0.28
C THR A 13 9.06 -14.66 -1.43
N ARG A 14 7.81 -15.10 -1.64
CA ARG A 14 7.41 -15.96 -2.77
C ARG A 14 7.50 -15.29 -4.13
N LEU A 15 7.58 -13.95 -4.18
CA LEU A 15 7.69 -13.18 -5.42
C LEU A 15 9.13 -12.76 -5.72
N ARG A 16 10.12 -13.28 -4.97
CA ARG A 16 11.53 -13.03 -5.27
C ARG A 16 11.90 -13.63 -6.63
N PRO A 17 12.76 -12.97 -7.43
CA PRO A 17 13.54 -11.77 -7.08
C PRO A 17 12.78 -10.45 -7.24
N LEU A 18 11.56 -10.45 -7.78
CA LEU A 18 10.81 -9.23 -8.09
C LEU A 18 10.56 -8.36 -6.86
N SER A 19 10.38 -8.98 -5.69
CA SER A 19 10.13 -8.23 -4.46
C SER A 19 11.35 -7.51 -3.90
N TYR A 20 12.58 -7.79 -4.37
CA TYR A 20 13.78 -7.15 -3.81
C TYR A 20 13.81 -5.62 -3.94
N THR A 21 13.22 -5.09 -5.01
CA THR A 21 13.21 -3.63 -5.29
C THR A 21 11.82 -3.02 -5.23
N ARG A 22 10.77 -3.84 -5.00
CA ARG A 22 9.38 -3.39 -5.03
C ARG A 22 8.51 -4.18 -4.05
N PRO A 23 7.78 -3.52 -3.14
CA PRO A 23 6.86 -4.20 -2.25
C PRO A 23 5.65 -4.72 -3.04
N LYS A 24 5.08 -5.85 -2.62
CA LYS A 24 3.93 -6.48 -3.31
C LYS A 24 2.77 -5.52 -3.65
N PRO A 25 2.34 -4.60 -2.75
CA PRO A 25 1.24 -3.70 -3.06
C PRO A 25 1.52 -2.75 -4.22
N LEU A 26 2.78 -2.53 -4.60
CA LEU A 26 3.15 -1.71 -5.76
C LEU A 26 3.34 -2.51 -7.04
N PHE A 27 3.12 -3.83 -7.04
CA PHE A 27 3.12 -4.57 -8.30
C PHE A 27 1.96 -4.13 -9.20
N PRO A 28 2.21 -3.89 -10.49
CA PRO A 28 1.17 -3.50 -11.43
C PRO A 28 0.28 -4.70 -11.74
N ILE A 29 -1.03 -4.49 -11.64
CA ILE A 29 -2.07 -5.35 -12.17
C ILE A 29 -2.77 -4.54 -13.26
N LEU A 30 -2.63 -4.99 -14.51
CA LEU A 30 -3.13 -4.28 -15.70
C LEU A 30 -2.65 -2.82 -15.76
N GLY A 31 -1.36 -2.60 -15.50
CA GLY A 31 -0.73 -1.27 -15.55
C GLY A 31 -0.94 -0.39 -14.31
N LYS A 32 -1.78 -0.82 -13.35
CA LYS A 32 -2.09 -0.08 -12.13
C LYS A 32 -1.60 -0.80 -10.87
N PRO A 33 -0.91 -0.13 -9.94
CA PRO A 33 -0.48 -0.74 -8.67
C PRO A 33 -1.61 -1.45 -7.92
N LEU A 34 -1.34 -2.65 -7.40
CA LEU A 34 -2.30 -3.46 -6.64
C LEU A 34 -2.99 -2.67 -5.53
N ILE A 35 -2.24 -1.84 -4.79
CA ILE A 35 -2.76 -1.03 -3.69
C ILE A 35 -3.81 -0.02 -4.15
N ASP A 36 -3.71 0.48 -5.39
CA ASP A 36 -4.66 1.48 -5.91
C ASP A 36 -6.04 0.86 -6.17
N TRP A 37 -6.08 -0.42 -6.54
CA TRP A 37 -7.35 -1.15 -6.65
C TRP A 37 -8.05 -1.27 -5.29
N ILE A 38 -7.27 -1.54 -4.23
CA ILE A 38 -7.80 -1.70 -2.87
C ILE A 38 -8.27 -0.34 -2.33
N ILE A 39 -7.48 0.72 -2.49
CA ILE A 39 -7.83 2.06 -2.03
C ILE A 39 -9.08 2.55 -2.76
N GLU A 40 -9.19 2.38 -4.08
CA GLU A 40 -10.37 2.80 -4.83
C GLU A 40 -11.65 2.11 -4.38
N GLY A 41 -11.58 0.82 -4.01
CA GLY A 41 -12.73 0.09 -3.49
C GLY A 41 -13.12 0.46 -2.05
N ALA A 42 -12.23 1.10 -1.29
CA ALA A 42 -12.41 1.38 0.13
C ALA A 42 -12.51 2.87 0.48
N LYS A 43 -12.14 3.78 -0.43
CA LYS A 43 -11.99 5.23 -0.15
C LYS A 43 -13.28 5.89 0.35
N ASP A 44 -14.43 5.37 -0.04
CA ASP A 44 -15.75 5.93 0.29
C ASP A 44 -16.35 5.30 1.56
N LEU A 45 -15.69 4.29 2.15
CA LEU A 45 -16.17 3.59 3.35
C LEU A 45 -15.75 4.30 4.63
N ALA A 46 -14.45 4.57 4.79
CA ALA A 46 -13.87 5.26 5.94
C ALA A 46 -12.42 5.67 5.62
N PRO A 47 -11.81 6.57 6.41
CA PRO A 47 -10.39 6.92 6.26
C PRO A 47 -9.49 5.67 6.29
N ILE A 48 -8.54 5.62 5.37
CA ILE A 48 -7.70 4.44 5.15
C ILE A 48 -6.36 4.56 5.89
N VAL A 49 -5.98 3.50 6.58
CA VAL A 49 -4.66 3.32 7.18
C VAL A 49 -4.00 2.11 6.52
N ILE A 50 -2.74 2.26 6.12
CA ILE A 50 -1.96 1.21 5.47
C ILE A 50 -0.78 0.87 6.39
N SER A 51 -0.74 -0.35 6.93
CA SER A 51 0.41 -0.84 7.70
C SER A 51 1.47 -1.34 6.72
N ALA A 52 2.61 -0.65 6.66
CA ALA A 52 3.74 -1.00 5.80
C ALA A 52 5.01 -1.21 6.63
N ARG A 53 5.90 -2.07 6.15
CA ARG A 53 7.20 -2.34 6.80
C ARG A 53 8.28 -2.48 5.74
N TYR A 54 8.14 -3.51 4.91
CA TYR A 54 9.11 -3.76 3.85
C TYR A 54 9.04 -2.69 2.75
N LEU A 55 10.17 -2.01 2.49
CA LEU A 55 10.27 -0.91 1.52
C LEU A 55 9.19 0.16 1.74
N ALA A 56 8.90 0.49 3.00
CA ALA A 56 7.77 1.36 3.35
C ALA A 56 7.90 2.79 2.80
N SER A 57 9.12 3.28 2.55
CA SER A 57 9.34 4.56 1.87
C SER A 57 8.68 4.61 0.49
N LEU A 58 8.81 3.54 -0.31
CA LEU A 58 8.17 3.46 -1.63
C LEU A 58 6.64 3.48 -1.54
N MET A 59 6.08 2.82 -0.51
CA MET A 59 4.65 2.86 -0.24
C MET A 59 4.19 4.27 0.14
N ARG A 60 4.94 4.93 1.04
CA ARG A 60 4.68 6.29 1.49
C ARG A 60 4.71 7.27 0.32
N ASP A 61 5.73 7.19 -0.53
CA ASP A 61 5.88 8.06 -1.70
C ASP A 61 4.72 7.88 -2.69
N HIS A 62 4.36 6.62 -2.99
CA HIS A 62 3.24 6.32 -3.89
C HIS A 62 1.91 6.85 -3.36
N VAL A 63 1.63 6.61 -2.07
CA VAL A 63 0.39 7.05 -1.40
C VAL A 63 0.36 8.57 -1.28
N ALA A 64 1.46 9.23 -0.93
CA ALA A 64 1.53 10.69 -0.86
C ALA A 64 1.31 11.34 -2.23
N LYS A 65 1.82 10.72 -3.31
CA LYS A 65 1.66 11.24 -4.67
C LYS A 65 0.23 11.09 -5.21
N ARG A 66 -0.45 9.98 -4.89
CA ARG A 66 -1.73 9.61 -5.54
C ARG A 66 -2.96 9.69 -4.65
N TRP A 67 -2.80 9.48 -3.35
CA TRP A 67 -3.88 9.29 -2.38
C TRP A 67 -3.78 10.22 -1.17
N ASN A 68 -3.14 11.38 -1.37
CA ASN A 68 -3.00 12.39 -0.31
C ASN A 68 -4.36 12.78 0.27
N GLY A 69 -4.47 12.78 1.59
CA GLY A 69 -5.72 13.07 2.31
C GLY A 69 -6.76 11.94 2.32
N ILE A 70 -6.54 10.84 1.58
CA ILE A 70 -7.44 9.68 1.54
C ILE A 70 -6.87 8.50 2.33
N ALA A 71 -5.56 8.24 2.18
CA ALA A 71 -4.89 7.14 2.83
C ALA A 71 -3.60 7.58 3.53
N THR A 72 -3.32 7.00 4.70
CA THR A 72 -2.10 7.26 5.47
C THR A 72 -1.31 5.97 5.64
N VAL A 73 0.00 6.02 5.37
CA VAL A 73 0.92 4.91 5.61
C VAL A 73 1.50 5.01 7.02
N VAL A 74 1.36 3.94 7.79
CA VAL A 74 1.98 3.76 9.10
C VAL A 74 3.09 2.72 8.96
N GLU A 75 4.27 3.08 9.44
CA GLU A 75 5.44 2.19 9.45
C GLU A 75 5.49 1.43 10.76
N GLU A 76 5.51 0.10 10.67
CA GLU A 76 5.76 -0.77 11.82
C GLU A 76 7.23 -1.17 11.85
N GLY A 77 7.95 -0.74 12.90
CA GLY A 77 9.35 -1.08 13.16
C GLY A 77 9.56 -2.57 13.46
#